data_AF-A0A8E1VYA1-F1
#
_entry.id   AF-A0A8E1VYA1-F1
#
_cell.length_a   1.000
_cell.length_b   1.000
_cell.length_c   1.000
_cell.angle_alpha   90.00
_cell.angle_beta   90.00
_cell.angle_gamma   90.00
#
_symmetry.space_group_name_H-M   'P 1'
#
loop_
_entity.id
_entity.type
_entity.pdbx_description
1 polymer ?
#
loop_
_entity_poly.entity_id
_entity_poly.type
_entity_poly.pdbx_seq_one_letter_code
_entity_poly.pdbx_strand_id
1 'polypeptide(L)'
;MSATPVVHDLREARSLLEMVEGRKLVQPGDQLRYVRRAKGEVHTARVLEDDQLKLADGTRHRTPPAAVRAACDGKVSEGWRTWRRVKDGRTLLELCEDANAGREIQP
;
A
#
# COMPACT_ATOMS: atom_id res chain seq x y z
N MET A 1 29.25 20.94 -0.55
CA MET A 1 29.00 19.52 -0.23
C MET A 1 27.51 19.30 -0.37
N SER A 2 27.08 18.79 -1.53
CA SER A 2 25.67 18.60 -1.85
C SER A 2 25.19 17.30 -1.23
N ALA A 3 24.24 17.39 -0.29
CA ALA A 3 23.53 16.23 0.22
C ALA A 3 22.63 15.70 -0.91
N THR A 4 23.07 14.63 -1.55
CA THR A 4 22.23 13.84 -2.44
C THR A 4 21.06 13.30 -1.61
N PRO A 5 19.79 13.54 -1.97
CA PRO A 5 18.71 12.78 -1.35
C PRO A 5 18.92 11.32 -1.75
N VAL A 6 19.26 10.49 -0.76
CA VAL A 6 19.25 9.03 -0.89
C VAL A 6 17.81 8.66 -1.20
N VAL A 7 17.53 8.50 -2.49
CA VAL A 7 16.35 7.81 -2.98
C VAL A 7 16.46 6.38 -2.47
N HIS A 8 15.96 6.12 -1.26
CA HIS A 8 15.83 4.77 -0.76
C HIS A 8 14.96 4.02 -1.77
N ASP A 9 15.61 3.09 -2.45
CA ASP A 9 15.02 2.25 -3.47
C ASP A 9 13.69 1.68 -2.96
N LEU A 10 12.60 2.02 -3.65
CA LEU A 10 11.24 1.64 -3.30
C LEU A 10 10.99 0.12 -3.40
N ARG A 11 12.01 -0.72 -3.62
CA ARG A 11 11.91 -2.19 -3.65
C ARG A 11 11.93 -2.86 -2.29
N GLU A 12 12.45 -2.24 -1.23
CA GLU A 12 12.66 -2.94 0.04
C GLU A 12 11.53 -2.76 1.08
N ALA A 13 10.55 -1.90 0.81
CA ALA A 13 9.33 -1.83 1.63
C ALA A 13 8.38 -3.01 1.33
N ARG A 14 8.72 -4.15 1.94
CA ARG A 14 7.90 -4.91 2.92
C ARG A 14 6.49 -5.32 2.47
N SER A 15 6.32 -6.61 2.20
CA SER A 15 5.07 -7.35 1.93
C SER A 15 3.87 -6.91 2.80
N LEU A 16 2.63 -7.18 2.36
CA LEU A 16 1.43 -6.87 3.16
C LEU A 16 1.51 -7.46 4.59
N LEU A 17 2.12 -8.64 4.72
CA LEU A 17 2.49 -9.29 5.99
C LEU A 17 3.18 -8.34 6.97
N GLU A 18 4.23 -7.63 6.53
CA GLU A 18 4.99 -6.72 7.39
C GLU A 18 4.15 -5.51 7.85
N MET A 19 3.17 -5.08 7.05
CA MET A 19 2.26 -4.01 7.43
C MET A 19 1.25 -4.45 8.50
N VAL A 20 0.81 -5.71 8.43
CA VAL A 20 -0.15 -6.30 9.37
C VAL A 20 0.54 -6.73 10.66
N GLU A 21 1.53 -7.62 10.55
CA GLU A 21 2.22 -8.22 11.70
C GLU A 21 3.28 -7.30 12.29
N GLY A 22 4.10 -6.67 11.44
CA GLY A 22 5.28 -5.93 11.90
C GLY A 22 4.94 -4.59 12.54
N ARG A 23 3.98 -3.85 11.96
CA ARG A 23 3.72 -2.44 12.32
C ARG A 23 2.25 -2.07 12.52
N LYS A 24 1.31 -3.01 12.36
CA LYS A 24 -0.15 -2.79 12.46
C LYS A 24 -0.66 -1.56 11.68
N LEU A 25 -0.01 -1.25 10.56
CA LEU A 25 -0.36 -0.11 9.70
C LEU A 25 -1.71 -0.32 9.00
N VAL A 26 -1.99 -1.58 8.67
CA VAL A 26 -3.30 -2.05 8.23
C VAL A 26 -3.67 -3.28 9.03
N GLN A 27 -4.97 -3.53 9.17
CA GLN A 27 -5.48 -4.67 9.92
C GLN A 27 -6.36 -5.54 9.03
N PRO A 28 -6.48 -6.84 9.29
CA PRO A 28 -7.49 -7.67 8.67
C PRO A 28 -8.87 -7.01 8.80
N GLY A 29 -9.59 -6.94 7.69
CA GLY A 29 -10.86 -6.23 7.59
C GLY A 29 -10.76 -4.80 7.08
N ASP A 30 -9.59 -4.14 7.14
CA ASP A 30 -9.41 -2.78 6.59
C ASP A 30 -9.76 -2.77 5.09
N GLN A 31 -10.50 -1.74 4.70
CA GLN A 31 -10.81 -1.48 3.30
C GLN A 31 -9.81 -0.50 2.70
N LEU A 32 -9.35 -0.83 1.49
CA LEU A 32 -8.54 0.01 0.65
C LEU A 32 -9.34 0.41 -0.59
N ARG A 33 -9.12 1.64 -1.05
CA ARG A 33 -9.74 2.20 -2.24
C ARG A 33 -8.66 2.76 -3.15
N TYR A 34 -8.81 2.47 -4.43
CA TYR A 34 -8.07 3.10 -5.51
C TYR A 34 -9.06 3.86 -6.40
N VAL A 35 -8.77 5.13 -6.68
CA VAL A 35 -9.56 5.96 -7.61
C VAL A 35 -8.73 6.23 -8.86
N ARG A 36 -9.15 5.65 -9.99
CA ARG A 36 -8.54 5.87 -11.29
C ARG A 36 -9.24 7.04 -12.00
N ARG A 37 -8.90 8.27 -11.57
CA ARG A 37 -9.53 9.52 -12.06
C ARG A 37 -9.63 9.60 -13.58
N ALA A 38 -8.59 9.20 -14.30
CA ALA A 38 -8.55 9.27 -15.77
C ALA A 38 -9.61 8.42 -16.50
N LYS A 39 -10.19 7.41 -15.84
CA LYS A 39 -11.29 6.58 -16.39
C LYS A 39 -12.58 6.67 -15.55
N GLY A 40 -12.58 7.44 -14.46
CA GLY A 40 -13.71 7.48 -13.53
C GLY A 40 -13.93 6.18 -12.76
N GLU A 41 -12.97 5.26 -12.73
CA GLU A 41 -13.12 3.96 -12.09
C GLU A 41 -12.70 4.00 -10.61
N VAL A 42 -13.38 3.20 -9.80
CA VAL A 42 -13.06 3.02 -8.38
C VAL A 42 -12.90 1.54 -8.13
N HIS A 43 -11.72 1.15 -7.66
CA HIS A 43 -11.44 -0.22 -7.24
C HIS A 43 -11.37 -0.26 -5.72
N THR A 44 -11.92 -1.33 -5.15
CA THR A 44 -11.87 -1.60 -3.72
C THR A 44 -11.13 -2.91 -3.46
N ALA A 45 -10.41 -2.93 -2.35
CA ALA A 45 -9.74 -4.12 -1.84
C ALA A 45 -9.97 -4.23 -0.33
N ARG A 46 -9.93 -5.46 0.19
CA ARG A 46 -10.01 -5.73 1.63
C ARG A 46 -8.77 -6.49 2.07
N VAL A 47 -8.20 -6.08 3.19
CA VAL A 47 -7.13 -6.84 3.86
C VAL A 47 -7.74 -8.07 4.51
N LEU A 48 -7.22 -9.25 4.18
CA LEU A 48 -7.61 -10.55 4.73
C LEU A 48 -6.74 -10.89 5.95
N GLU A 49 -7.20 -11.87 6.72
CA GLU A 49 -6.47 -12.41 7.89
C GLU A 49 -5.19 -13.16 7.53
N ASP A 50 -5.10 -13.69 6.30
CA ASP A 50 -3.90 -14.36 5.76
C ASP A 50 -2.93 -13.36 5.09
N ASP A 51 -2.97 -12.08 5.49
CA ASP A 51 -2.10 -11.03 4.96
C ASP A 51 -2.16 -10.88 3.43
N GLN A 52 -3.36 -11.09 2.87
CA GLN A 52 -3.67 -10.92 1.45
C GLN A 52 -4.66 -9.78 1.22
N LEU A 53 -4.58 -9.14 0.06
CA LEU A 53 -5.61 -8.24 -0.45
C LEU A 53 -6.61 -9.03 -1.29
N LYS A 54 -7.89 -8.95 -0.94
CA LYS A 54 -9.00 -9.41 -1.78
C LYS A 54 -9.59 -8.23 -2.55
N LEU A 55 -9.54 -8.27 -3.86
CA LEU A 55 -10.19 -7.27 -4.72
C LEU A 55 -11.70 -7.50 -4.80
N ALA A 56 -12.43 -6.50 -5.29
CA ALA A 56 -13.88 -6.58 -5.52
C ALA A 56 -14.30 -7.73 -6.46
N ASP A 57 -13.43 -8.10 -7.41
CA ASP A 57 -13.62 -9.24 -8.31
C ASP A 57 -13.42 -10.62 -7.64
N GLY A 58 -13.00 -10.64 -6.37
CA GLY A 58 -12.75 -11.84 -5.59
C GLY A 58 -11.32 -12.38 -5.67
N THR A 59 -10.46 -11.83 -6.53
CA THR A 59 -9.05 -12.23 -6.66
C THR A 59 -8.25 -11.84 -5.43
N ARG A 60 -7.22 -12.63 -5.11
CA ARG A 60 -6.39 -12.47 -3.91
C ARG A 60 -4.93 -12.27 -4.26
N HIS A 61 -4.29 -11.31 -3.58
CA HIS A 61 -2.91 -10.91 -3.87
C HIS A 61 -2.13 -10.68 -2.59
N ARG A 62 -0.90 -11.23 -2.51
CA ARG A 62 -0.01 -11.07 -1.35
C ARG A 62 0.70 -9.72 -1.29
N THR A 63 0.72 -8.98 -2.39
CA THR A 63 1.41 -7.69 -2.47
C THR A 63 0.52 -6.60 -3.07
N PRO A 64 0.59 -5.36 -2.53
CA PRO A 64 -0.16 -4.23 -3.09
C PRO A 64 0.12 -3.94 -4.58
N PRO A 65 1.35 -4.07 -5.11
CA PRO A 65 1.61 -3.94 -6.54
C PRO A 65 0.91 -5.00 -7.40
N ALA A 66 0.85 -6.26 -6.93
CA ALA A 66 0.12 -7.32 -7.64
C ALA A 66 -1.39 -7.03 -7.68
N ALA A 67 -1.94 -6.57 -6.55
CA ALA A 67 -3.35 -6.17 -6.45
C ALA A 67 -3.68 -4.98 -7.38
N VAL A 68 -2.82 -3.97 -7.47
CA VAL A 68 -3.03 -2.85 -8.41
C VAL A 68 -2.93 -3.29 -9.86
N ARG A 69 -1.96 -4.16 -10.19
CA ARG A 69 -1.85 -4.70 -11.55
C ARG A 69 -3.09 -5.49 -11.94
N ALA A 70 -3.59 -6.35 -11.07
CA ALA A 70 -4.82 -7.10 -11.31
C ALA A 70 -6.04 -6.18 -11.46
N ALA A 71 -6.15 -5.13 -10.63
CA ALA A 71 -7.24 -4.16 -10.72
C ALA A 71 -7.20 -3.28 -11.98
N CYS A 72 -6.07 -3.18 -12.68
CA CYS A 72 -5.81 -2.15 -13.69
C CYS A 72 -5.21 -2.71 -15.00
N ASP A 73 -5.49 -3.98 -15.31
CA ASP A 73 -5.01 -4.69 -16.50
C ASP A 73 -3.47 -4.62 -16.69
N GLY A 74 -2.72 -4.67 -15.59
CA GLY A 74 -1.25 -4.72 -15.57
C GLY A 74 -0.53 -3.38 -15.80
N LYS A 75 -1.25 -2.25 -15.95
CA LYS A 75 -0.66 -0.99 -16.43
C LYS A 75 -0.04 -0.08 -15.36
N VAL A 76 -0.20 -0.38 -14.07
CA VAL A 76 0.24 0.51 -12.98
C VAL A 76 1.24 -0.21 -12.07
N SER A 77 2.43 0.38 -11.93
CA SER A 77 3.52 -0.11 -11.07
C SER A 77 3.52 0.49 -9.65
N GLU A 78 2.88 1.64 -9.45
CA GLU A 78 2.93 2.39 -8.19
C GLU A 78 1.85 1.98 -7.18
N GLY A 79 1.70 0.68 -6.92
CA GLY A 79 0.60 0.16 -6.09
C GLY A 79 0.50 0.78 -4.68
N TRP A 80 1.65 1.14 -4.10
CA TRP A 80 1.77 1.76 -2.77
C TRP A 80 1.22 3.19 -2.68
N ARG A 81 1.42 3.99 -3.73
CA ARG A 81 0.89 5.37 -3.84
C ARG A 81 -0.59 5.41 -4.23
N THR A 82 -1.10 4.28 -4.66
CA THR A 82 -2.38 4.16 -5.34
C THR A 82 -3.48 3.73 -4.39
N TRP A 83 -3.21 2.73 -3.54
CA TRP A 83 -4.15 2.27 -2.53
C TRP A 83 -4.22 3.26 -1.36
N ARG A 84 -5.44 3.70 -1.07
CA ARG A 84 -5.76 4.53 0.10
C ARG A 84 -6.59 3.74 1.08
N ARG A 85 -6.23 3.83 2.35
CA ARG A 85 -7.01 3.25 3.44
C ARG A 85 -8.29 4.07 3.63
N VAL A 86 -9.45 3.41 3.62
CA VAL A 86 -10.75 4.10 3.62
C VAL A 86 -10.98 4.88 4.91
N LYS A 87 -10.51 4.38 6.05
CA LYS A 87 -10.79 4.97 7.37
C LYS A 87 -10.18 6.36 7.60
N ASP A 88 -9.07 6.68 6.93
CA ASP A 88 -8.34 7.95 7.09
C ASP A 88 -7.82 8.57 5.79
N GLY A 89 -8.08 7.93 4.65
CA GLY A 89 -7.75 8.44 3.32
C GLY A 89 -6.26 8.43 2.95
N ARG A 90 -5.40 7.95 3.85
CA ARG A 90 -3.94 7.89 3.68
C ARG A 90 -3.54 6.78 2.72
N THR A 91 -2.52 7.01 1.91
CA THR A 91 -1.92 5.99 1.04
C THR A 91 -1.10 4.99 1.86
N LEU A 92 -0.90 3.79 1.31
CA LEU A 92 -0.01 2.81 1.93
C LEU A 92 1.44 3.34 2.01
N LEU A 93 1.87 4.14 1.03
CA LEU A 93 3.17 4.82 1.09
C LEU A 93 3.25 5.79 2.28
N GLU A 94 2.27 6.67 2.45
CA GLU A 94 2.24 7.63 3.58
C GLU A 94 2.26 6.92 4.94
N LEU A 95 1.61 5.76 5.08
CA LEU A 95 1.65 4.97 6.31
C LEU A 95 3.05 4.37 6.57
N CYS A 96 3.74 3.94 5.52
CA CYS A 96 5.11 3.44 5.62
C CYS A 96 6.13 4.54 5.93
N GLU A 97 5.98 5.72 5.32
CA GLU A 97 6.84 6.89 5.55
C GLU A 97 6.72 7.40 6.99
N ASP A 98 5.50 7.55 7.50
CA ASP A 98 5.20 7.96 8.88
C ASP A 98 5.81 7.01 9.91
N ALA A 99 5.69 5.71 9.67
CA ALA A 99 6.28 4.69 10.51
C ALA A 99 7.82 4.69 10.50
N ASN A 100 8.45 5.20 9.43
CA ASN A 100 9.90 5.37 9.36
C ASN A 100 10.36 6.68 9.97
N ALA A 101 9.63 7.78 9.78
CA ALA A 101 9.90 9.06 10.42
C ALA A 101 9.83 8.96 11.96
N GLY A 102 8.90 8.15 12.49
CA GLY A 102 8.84 7.83 13.93
C GLY A 102 10.03 7.02 14.47
N ARG A 103 10.91 6.47 13.60
CA ARG A 103 12.15 5.77 14.01
C ARG A 103 13.38 6.67 14.04
N GLU A 104 13.36 7.84 13.42
CA GLU A 104 14.52 8.72 13.31
C GLU A 104 14.73 9.63 14.54
N ILE A 105 13.91 9.48 15.58
CA ILE A 105 14.15 10.06 16.91
C ILE A 105 14.51 8.93 17.89
N GLN A 106 15.74 8.45 17.82
CA GLN A 106 16.39 7.82 18.99
C GLN A 106 17.81 8.40 19.10
N PRO A 107 18.15 9.09 20.20
CA PRO A 107 19.50 9.58 20.46
C PRO A 107 20.50 8.45 20.68
#